data_AF-A1HUG8-F1
#
_entry.id   AF-A1HUG8-F1
#
_cell.length_a   1.000
_cell.length_b   1.000
_cell.length_c   1.000
_cell.angle_alpha   90.00
_cell.angle_beta   90.00
_cell.angle_gamma   90.00
#
_symmetry.space_group_name_H-M   'P 1'
#
loop_
_entity.id
_entity.type
_entity.pdbx_description
1 polymer ?
#
loop_
_entity_poly.entity_id
_entity_poly.type
_entity_poly.pdbx_seq_one_letter_code
_entity_poly.pdbx_strand_id
1 'polypeptide(L)'
;MKQVIRIVHERCCGMDVHKKIIVACVITPDNKEIRTFGTMTDDLHELVSWLQSHGCSHVAMESTGVYWKPIYNLLEHTGIEILVVNAQHIKAVPGRKTDVKDAEWIAELLRHGLLQGSYIPSREQRELRELVRYRRSLIED
;
A
#
# COMPACT_ATOMS: atom_id res chain seq x y z
N MET A 1 -14.51 -9.51 -28.87
CA MET A 1 -14.28 -8.09 -28.53
C MET A 1 -13.52 -8.05 -27.21
N LYS A 2 -12.29 -7.50 -27.17
CA LYS A 2 -11.59 -7.27 -25.90
C LYS A 2 -12.29 -6.09 -25.21
N GLN A 3 -12.88 -6.32 -24.04
CA GLN A 3 -13.43 -5.26 -23.22
C GLN A 3 -12.25 -4.42 -22.73
N VAL A 4 -12.14 -3.18 -23.22
CA VAL A 4 -11.10 -2.25 -22.78
C VAL A 4 -11.48 -1.80 -21.38
N ILE A 5 -10.79 -2.31 -20.36
CA ILE A 5 -10.99 -1.89 -18.98
C ILE A 5 -10.49 -0.43 -18.88
N ARG A 6 -11.36 0.46 -18.40
CA ARG A 6 -11.07 1.89 -18.28
C ARG A 6 -9.93 2.12 -17.29
N ILE A 7 -8.91 2.89 -17.68
CA ILE A 7 -7.89 3.38 -16.76
C ILE A 7 -8.49 4.53 -15.95
N VAL A 8 -8.43 4.43 -14.62
CA VAL A 8 -8.92 5.43 -13.66
C VAL A 8 -7.76 6.20 -13.07
N HIS A 9 -6.65 5.52 -12.74
CA HIS A 9 -5.43 6.15 -12.22
C HIS A 9 -4.26 5.87 -13.18
N GLU A 10 -3.75 6.90 -13.84
CA GLU A 10 -2.65 6.74 -14.82
C GLU A 10 -1.30 6.44 -14.18
N ARG A 11 -1.09 6.94 -12.95
CA ARG A 11 0.15 6.82 -12.17
C ARG A 11 -0.18 6.29 -10.79
N CYS A 12 0.01 4.99 -10.58
CA CYS A 12 -0.38 4.34 -9.33
C CYS A 12 0.62 3.27 -8.90
N CYS A 13 0.55 2.86 -7.64
CA CYS A 13 1.40 1.83 -7.08
C CYS A 13 0.62 0.81 -6.26
N GLY A 14 0.89 -0.47 -6.49
CA GLY A 14 0.46 -1.57 -5.63
C GLY A 14 1.60 -2.07 -4.76
N MET A 15 1.33 -2.32 -3.48
CA MET A 15 2.32 -2.76 -2.51
C MET A 15 1.85 -4.02 -1.78
N ASP A 16 2.75 -4.99 -1.65
CA ASP A 16 2.62 -6.12 -0.74
C ASP A 16 3.58 -5.90 0.44
N VAL A 17 3.03 -5.63 1.62
CA VAL A 17 3.75 -5.14 2.80
C VAL A 17 3.89 -6.25 3.84
N HIS A 18 5.11 -6.74 3.99
CA HIS A 18 5.51 -7.73 4.98
C HIS A 18 6.27 -7.10 6.14
N LYS A 19 6.54 -7.89 7.18
CA LYS A 19 7.28 -7.43 8.37
C LYS A 19 8.66 -6.85 8.07
N LYS A 20 9.37 -7.40 7.08
CA LYS A 20 10.78 -7.07 6.79
C LYS A 20 10.99 -6.36 5.46
N ILE A 21 10.09 -6.59 4.51
CA ILE A 21 10.23 -6.13 3.13
C ILE A 21 8.91 -5.57 2.63
N ILE A 22 9.01 -4.67 1.66
CA ILE A 22 7.89 -4.12 0.91
C ILE A 22 8.18 -4.39 -0.56
N VAL A 23 7.29 -5.10 -1.24
CA VAL A 23 7.37 -5.25 -2.69
C VAL A 23 6.40 -4.25 -3.31
N ALA A 24 6.90 -3.32 -4.11
CA ALA A 24 6.12 -2.24 -4.69
C ALA A 24 6.20 -2.31 -6.22
N CYS A 25 5.04 -2.22 -6.88
CA CYS A 25 4.92 -2.11 -8.32
C CYS A 25 4.32 -0.75 -8.67
N VAL A 26 5.08 0.09 -9.37
CA VAL A 26 4.60 1.37 -9.92
C VAL A 26 4.22 1.15 -11.38
N ILE A 27 3.06 1.70 -11.74
CA ILE A 27 2.56 1.73 -13.10
C ILE A 27 2.36 3.20 -13.49
N THR A 28 2.93 3.58 -14.63
CA THR A 28 2.78 4.89 -15.26
C THR A 28 2.31 4.71 -16.72
N PRO A 29 2.04 5.79 -17.47
CA PRO A 29 1.79 5.68 -18.91
C PRO A 29 2.96 5.07 -19.68
N ASP A 30 4.20 5.35 -19.25
CA ASP A 30 5.42 5.06 -20.00
C ASP A 30 6.09 3.75 -19.58
N ASN A 31 5.94 3.36 -18.31
CA ASN A 31 6.64 2.22 -17.75
C ASN A 31 5.87 1.54 -16.60
N LYS A 32 6.22 0.27 -16.36
CA LYS A 32 5.93 -0.48 -15.13
C LYS A 32 7.24 -0.89 -14.48
N GLU A 33 7.45 -0.51 -13.24
CA GLU A 33 8.66 -0.82 -12.48
C GLU A 33 8.30 -1.51 -11.16
N ILE A 34 9.08 -2.52 -10.79
CA ILE A 34 8.90 -3.25 -9.53
C ILE A 34 10.19 -3.17 -8.74
N ARG A 35 10.07 -2.83 -7.46
CA ARG A 35 11.21 -2.72 -6.54
C ARG A 35 10.86 -3.26 -5.17
N THR A 36 11.84 -3.89 -4.53
CA THR A 36 11.73 -4.34 -3.14
C THR A 36 12.51 -3.38 -2.24
N PHE A 37 11.86 -2.94 -1.16
CA PHE A 37 12.43 -2.08 -0.13
C PHE A 37 12.50 -2.80 1.21
N GLY A 38 13.39 -2.35 2.09
CA GLY A 38 13.34 -2.70 3.50
C GLY A 38 12.22 -1.96 4.23
N THR A 39 12.20 -2.09 5.56
CA THR A 39 11.17 -1.52 6.44
C THR A 39 11.75 -0.59 7.51
N MET A 40 13.06 -0.30 7.42
CA MET A 40 13.71 0.68 8.29
C MET A 40 13.50 2.10 7.74
N THR A 41 13.70 3.11 8.58
CA THR A 41 13.41 4.51 8.27
C THR A 41 13.98 4.97 6.92
N ASP A 42 15.26 4.67 6.65
CA ASP A 42 15.92 5.08 5.40
C ASP A 42 15.30 4.39 4.18
N ASP A 43 14.97 3.08 4.30
CA ASP A 43 14.29 2.34 3.24
C ASP A 43 12.91 2.92 2.93
N LEU A 44 12.18 3.37 3.96
CA LEU A 44 10.86 3.97 3.80
C LEU A 44 10.95 5.36 3.15
N HIS A 45 11.97 6.15 3.49
CA HIS A 45 12.22 7.42 2.80
C HIS A 45 12.63 7.20 1.34
N GLU A 46 13.40 6.16 1.07
CA GLU A 46 13.74 5.77 -0.30
C GLU A 46 12.50 5.36 -1.09
N LEU A 47 11.62 4.55 -0.49
CA LEU A 47 10.32 4.18 -1.07
C LEU A 47 9.50 5.42 -1.43
N VAL A 48 9.36 6.37 -0.50
CA VAL A 48 8.59 7.61 -0.74
C VAL A 48 9.22 8.43 -1.86
N SER A 49 10.54 8.60 -1.85
CA SER A 49 11.26 9.35 -2.89
C SER A 49 11.10 8.71 -4.27
N TRP A 50 11.13 7.38 -4.34
CA TRP A 50 10.92 6.61 -5.56
C TRP A 50 9.48 6.72 -6.08
N LEU A 51 8.48 6.77 -5.21
CA LEU A 51 7.09 7.01 -5.62
C LEU A 51 6.91 8.43 -6.18
N GLN A 52 7.51 9.42 -5.53
CA GLN A 52 7.45 10.82 -5.97
C GLN A 52 8.19 11.04 -7.30
N SER A 53 9.33 10.38 -7.52
CA SER A 53 10.07 10.48 -8.78
C SER A 53 9.29 9.94 -9.99
N HIS A 54 8.39 8.97 -9.75
CA HIS A 54 7.46 8.46 -10.77
C HIS A 54 6.19 9.31 -10.93
N GLY A 55 6.03 10.37 -10.14
CA GLY A 55 4.79 11.14 -10.08
C GLY A 55 3.59 10.27 -9.67
N CYS A 56 3.83 9.25 -8.83
CA CYS A 56 2.77 8.37 -8.36
C CYS A 56 1.72 9.17 -7.61
N SER A 57 0.44 8.99 -7.98
CA SER A 57 -0.68 9.76 -7.42
C SER A 57 -1.53 8.94 -6.46
N HIS A 58 -1.55 7.62 -6.63
CA HIS A 58 -2.37 6.70 -5.83
C HIS A 58 -1.55 5.48 -5.42
N VAL A 59 -1.67 5.06 -4.17
CA VAL A 59 -1.04 3.86 -3.62
C VAL A 59 -2.11 2.96 -3.03
N ALA A 60 -2.04 1.66 -3.31
CA ALA A 60 -2.78 0.64 -2.59
C ALA A 60 -1.80 -0.34 -1.95
N MET A 61 -2.00 -0.65 -0.68
CA MET A 61 -1.16 -1.58 0.07
C MET A 61 -1.97 -2.66 0.74
N GLU A 62 -1.59 -3.91 0.49
CA GLU A 62 -2.01 -5.06 1.30
C GLU A 62 -0.97 -5.27 2.40
N SER A 63 -1.43 -5.50 3.63
CA SER A 63 -0.53 -5.77 4.74
C SER A 63 -1.18 -6.70 5.74
N THR A 64 -0.39 -7.64 6.26
CA THR A 64 -0.78 -8.44 7.42
C THR A 64 -0.44 -7.71 8.72
N GLY A 65 -1.45 -7.23 9.43
CA GLY A 65 -1.28 -6.60 10.75
C GLY A 65 -1.04 -5.09 10.67
N VAL A 66 -0.04 -4.59 11.41
CA VAL A 66 0.19 -3.14 11.62
C VAL A 66 1.27 -2.53 10.71
N TYR A 67 1.91 -3.32 9.85
CA TYR A 67 3.10 -2.88 9.10
C TYR A 67 2.81 -1.80 8.05
N TRP A 68 1.55 -1.62 7.65
CA TRP A 68 1.12 -0.50 6.79
C TRP A 68 1.24 0.87 7.46
N LYS A 69 1.14 0.95 8.80
CA LYS A 69 1.08 2.22 9.55
C LYS A 69 2.25 3.17 9.26
N PRO A 70 3.53 2.74 9.36
CA PRO A 70 4.66 3.64 9.10
C PRO A 70 4.67 4.17 7.66
N ILE A 71 4.32 3.34 6.67
CA ILE A 71 4.23 3.75 5.26
C ILE A 71 3.13 4.78 5.08
N TYR A 72 1.93 4.50 5.62
CA TYR A 72 0.79 5.41 5.55
C TYR A 72 1.09 6.76 6.18
N ASN A 73 1.73 6.78 7.36
CA ASN A 73 2.07 8.03 8.05
C ASN A 73 3.03 8.90 7.23
N LEU A 74 3.99 8.29 6.52
CA LEU A 74 4.90 9.05 5.66
C LEU A 74 4.19 9.58 4.42
N LEU A 75 3.36 8.76 3.78
CA LEU A 75 2.63 9.13 2.57
C LEU A 75 1.51 10.15 2.82
N GLU A 76 0.92 10.19 4.02
CA GLU A 76 -0.12 11.16 4.39
C GLU A 76 0.36 12.62 4.24
N HIS A 77 1.67 12.86 4.16
CA HIS A 77 2.29 14.17 4.00
C HIS A 77 2.73 14.49 2.55
N THR A 78 2.51 13.60 1.58
CA THR A 78 3.02 13.76 0.20
C THR A 78 1.95 14.15 -0.81
N GLY A 79 0.67 14.16 -0.43
CA GLY A 79 -0.46 14.39 -1.33
C GLY A 79 -0.84 13.17 -2.18
N ILE A 80 -0.20 12.02 -1.96
CA ILE A 80 -0.56 10.73 -2.58
C ILE A 80 -1.84 10.20 -1.92
N GLU A 81 -2.81 9.75 -2.71
CA GLU A 81 -3.99 9.08 -2.18
C GLU A 81 -3.67 7.63 -1.80
N ILE A 82 -4.10 7.19 -0.62
CA ILE A 82 -3.66 5.91 -0.03
C ILE A 82 -4.85 5.02 0.29
N LEU A 83 -4.82 3.79 -0.22
CA LEU A 83 -5.77 2.73 0.11
C LEU A 83 -5.04 1.61 0.87
N VAL A 84 -5.51 1.30 2.08
CA VAL A 84 -5.12 0.07 2.78
C VAL A 84 -6.16 -0.99 2.49
N VAL A 85 -5.79 -2.05 1.79
CA VAL A 85 -6.72 -3.04 1.26
C VAL A 85 -6.65 -4.35 2.03
N ASN A 86 -7.81 -4.98 2.26
CA ASN A 86 -7.88 -6.26 2.93
C ASN A 86 -7.52 -7.38 1.94
N ALA A 87 -6.59 -8.25 2.32
CA ALA A 87 -6.15 -9.40 1.53
C ALA A 87 -7.30 -10.30 1.04
N GLN A 88 -8.40 -10.41 1.80
CA GLN A 88 -9.57 -11.22 1.43
C GLN A 88 -10.26 -10.70 0.15
N HIS A 89 -10.19 -9.39 -0.13
CA HIS A 89 -10.82 -8.79 -1.30
C HIS A 89 -9.98 -8.93 -2.58
N ILE A 90 -8.72 -9.34 -2.47
CA ILE A 90 -7.76 -9.43 -3.59
C ILE A 90 -7.54 -10.90 -4.03
N LYS A 91 -7.83 -11.88 -3.16
CA LYS A 91 -7.34 -13.27 -3.24
C LYS A 91 -8.16 -14.25 -4.13
N ALA A 92 -8.93 -13.80 -5.09
CA ALA A 92 -9.75 -14.69 -5.94
C ALA A 92 -9.01 -15.28 -7.18
N VAL A 93 -7.67 -15.34 -7.21
CA VAL A 93 -6.91 -15.83 -8.39
C VAL A 93 -6.22 -17.17 -8.08
N PRO A 94 -6.59 -18.27 -8.77
CA PRO A 94 -5.91 -19.57 -8.63
C PRO A 94 -4.46 -19.53 -9.14
N GLY A 95 -3.50 -20.02 -8.36
CA GLY A 95 -2.10 -20.16 -8.79
C GLY A 95 -1.07 -19.97 -7.68
N ARG A 96 0.22 -20.16 -8.00
CA ARG A 96 1.34 -19.92 -7.06
C ARG A 96 1.55 -18.42 -6.87
N LYS A 97 1.09 -17.91 -5.74
CA LYS A 97 1.19 -16.51 -5.30
C LYS A 97 2.65 -16.17 -4.94
N THR A 98 3.14 -15.02 -5.38
CA THR A 98 4.47 -14.48 -5.08
C THR A 98 4.31 -13.00 -4.80
N ASP A 99 5.05 -12.45 -3.83
CA ASP A 99 4.94 -11.04 -3.40
C ASP A 99 5.03 -10.04 -4.58
N VAL A 100 5.86 -10.34 -5.59
CA VAL A 100 5.97 -9.55 -6.84
C VAL A 100 4.65 -9.52 -7.62
N LYS A 101 4.05 -10.69 -7.87
CA LYS A 101 2.76 -10.79 -8.57
C LYS A 101 1.63 -10.17 -7.77
N ASP A 102 1.73 -10.18 -6.45
CA ASP A 102 0.74 -9.54 -5.58
C ASP A 102 0.80 -8.02 -5.72
N ALA A 103 1.98 -7.43 -5.62
CA ALA A 103 2.17 -6.00 -5.82
C ALA A 103 1.71 -5.55 -7.21
N GLU A 104 2.05 -6.30 -8.26
CA GLU A 104 1.56 -6.04 -9.63
C GLU A 104 0.03 -6.11 -9.72
N TRP A 105 -0.58 -7.14 -9.13
CA TRP A 105 -2.03 -7.33 -9.20
C TRP A 105 -2.76 -6.22 -8.46
N ILE A 106 -2.26 -5.81 -7.30
CA ILE A 106 -2.79 -4.67 -6.55
C ILE A 106 -2.69 -3.39 -7.40
N ALA A 107 -1.55 -3.16 -8.07
CA ALA A 107 -1.37 -1.98 -8.92
C ALA A 107 -2.37 -1.95 -10.08
N GLU A 108 -2.63 -3.10 -10.72
CA GLU A 108 -3.58 -3.20 -11.82
C GLU A 108 -5.04 -3.01 -11.36
N LEU A 109 -5.42 -3.60 -10.23
CA LEU A 109 -6.74 -3.39 -9.63
C LEU A 109 -6.94 -1.92 -9.24
N LEU A 110 -5.91 -1.30 -8.65
CA LEU A 110 -5.92 0.13 -8.34
C LEU A 110 -6.09 0.94 -9.61
N ARG A 111 -5.27 0.70 -10.64
CA ARG A 111 -5.31 1.41 -11.93
C ARG A 111 -6.71 1.50 -12.52
N HIS A 112 -7.51 0.46 -12.32
CA HIS A 112 -8.86 0.34 -12.84
C HIS A 112 -9.98 0.69 -11.83
N GLY A 113 -9.63 1.17 -10.64
CA GLY A 113 -10.59 1.58 -9.60
C GLY A 113 -11.38 0.39 -9.01
N LEU A 114 -10.80 -0.81 -9.02
CA LEU A 114 -11.45 -2.05 -8.59
C LEU A 114 -11.17 -2.39 -7.11
N LEU A 115 -10.44 -1.54 -6.41
CA LEU A 115 -10.11 -1.72 -4.99
C LEU A 115 -11.06 -0.92 -4.10
N GLN A 116 -11.45 -1.55 -3.00
CA GLN A 116 -12.13 -0.88 -1.90
C GLN A 116 -11.19 -0.77 -0.71
N GLY A 117 -10.84 0.46 -0.33
CA GLY A 117 -10.01 0.73 0.85
C GLY A 117 -10.74 0.40 2.15
N SER A 118 -9.97 -0.08 3.13
CA SER A 118 -10.40 -0.19 4.51
C SER A 118 -10.53 1.21 5.12
N TYR A 119 -11.43 1.37 6.09
CA TYR A 119 -11.52 2.61 6.85
C TYR A 119 -10.25 2.83 7.68
N ILE A 120 -9.54 3.92 7.41
CA ILE A 120 -8.43 4.40 8.22
C ILE A 120 -8.92 5.61 9.03
N PRO A 121 -8.91 5.54 10.38
CA PRO A 121 -9.27 6.67 11.23
C PRO A 121 -8.34 7.87 11.01
N SER A 122 -8.81 9.08 11.35
CA SER A 122 -7.95 10.27 11.32
C SER A 122 -6.70 10.07 12.18
N ARG A 123 -5.66 10.86 11.92
CA ARG A 123 -4.42 10.80 12.68
C ARG A 123 -4.65 10.92 14.19
N GLU A 124 -5.48 11.87 14.62
CA GLU A 124 -5.82 12.09 16.04
C GLU A 124 -6.50 10.86 16.64
N GLN A 125 -7.42 10.24 15.90
CA GLN A 125 -8.09 9.01 16.33
C GLN A 125 -7.12 7.83 16.42
N ARG A 126 -6.17 7.73 15.47
CA ARG A 126 -5.14 6.68 15.48
C ARG A 126 -4.21 6.85 16.68
N GLU A 127 -3.72 8.07 16.94
CA GLU A 127 -2.84 8.38 18.07
C GLU A 127 -3.51 8.07 19.41
N LEU A 128 -4.76 8.50 19.61
CA LEU A 128 -5.53 8.17 20.82
C LEU A 128 -5.70 6.65 21.01
N ARG A 129 -5.98 5.90 19.93
CA ARG A 129 -6.10 4.44 19.99
C ARG A 129 -4.78 3.78 20.38
N GLU A 130 -3.65 4.27 19.88
CA GLU A 130 -2.34 3.73 20.26
C GLU A 130 -2.01 4.00 21.73
N LEU A 131 -2.31 5.20 22.26
CA LEU A 131 -2.13 5.51 23.68
C LEU A 131 -2.95 4.58 24.58
N VAL A 132 -4.22 4.35 24.25
CA VAL A 132 -5.10 3.46 25.02
C VAL A 132 -4.60 2.01 24.97
N ARG A 133 -4.16 1.54 23.79
CA ARG A 133 -3.58 0.20 23.63
C ARG A 133 -2.30 0.03 24.45
N TYR A 134 -1.41 1.03 24.43
CA TYR A 134 -0.17 1.01 25.19
C TYR A 134 -0.43 1.03 26.70
N ARG A 135 -1.37 1.88 27.17
CA ARG A 135 -1.78 1.86 28.58
C ARG A 135 -2.30 0.48 28.98
N ARG A 136 -3.10 -0.16 28.13
CA ARG A 136 -3.66 -1.49 28.40
C ARG A 136 -2.56 -2.55 28.53
N SER A 137 -1.58 -2.57 27.63
CA SER A 137 -0.47 -3.53 27.72
C SER A 137 0.32 -3.37 29.00
N LEU A 138 0.52 -2.13 29.49
CA LEU A 138 1.21 -1.89 30.76
C LEU A 138 0.45 -2.31 32.02
N ILE A 139 -0.87 -2.56 31.92
CA ILE A 139 -1.72 -2.94 33.06
C ILE A 139 -2.04 -4.44 33.05
N GLU A 140 -2.07 -5.06 31.87
CA GLU A 140 -2.35 -6.49 31.70
C GLU A 140 -1.08 -7.36 31.75
N ASP A 141 0.11 -6.75 31.80
CA ASP A 141 1.41 -7.37 32.14
C ASP A 141 1.70 -7.28 33.65
#